data_AF-A0A3L7P508-F1
#
_entry.id   AF-A0A3L7P508-F1
#
_cell.length_a   1.000
_cell.length_b   1.000
_cell.length_c   1.000
_cell.angle_alpha   90.00
_cell.angle_beta   90.00
_cell.angle_gamma   90.00
#
_symmetry.space_group_name_H-M   'P 1'
#
loop_
_entity.id
_entity.type
_entity.pdbx_description
1 polymer ?
#
loop_
_entity_poly.entity_id
_entity_poly.type
_entity_poly.pdbx_seq_one_letter_code
_entity_poly.pdbx_strand_id
1 'polypeptide(L)'
;MLKKLIMGAAATATAGTLLLGADAFSYLRTFGGNVREAVKSEISVEFELDRIRNEVDNLMPEIRKHMTIVAEQSVDVKDLDRELAEKEASLVKQKEAILALRSDLDTGKESFTYRAVSYSRSEVESDLAQRFSSYCTAEDCLKRDGQILTAQRDTLRANQKKLDTMLSRKQDLVVKVAQLEARLKTVQAAETINSIEIDDTSLAHVEKMIKEMNRSLDVRESVLETEGQILGRIPVEESAAPAKGDVVGEIDAHFGLKATEAAADTNAI
;
A
#
# COMPACT_ATOMS: atom_id res chain seq x y z
N MET A 1 34.18 7.00 28.36
CA MET A 1 33.85 5.75 27.66
C MET A 1 33.72 5.97 26.14
N LEU A 2 32.96 6.98 25.69
CA LEU A 2 32.69 7.24 24.26
C LEU A 2 33.96 7.50 23.41
N LYS A 3 34.95 8.24 23.93
CA LYS A 3 36.22 8.51 23.22
C LYS A 3 37.03 7.24 22.94
N LYS A 4 36.95 6.23 23.82
CA LYS A 4 37.64 4.93 23.65
C LYS A 4 36.93 4.04 22.63
N LEU A 5 35.60 4.14 22.54
CA LEU A 5 34.79 3.45 21.53
C LEU A 5 35.05 3.97 20.12
N ILE A 6 35.19 5.29 19.97
CA ILE A 6 35.50 5.93 18.67
C ILE A 6 36.91 5.57 18.20
N MET A 7 37.92 5.61 19.08
CA MET A 7 39.28 5.16 18.73
C MET A 7 39.33 3.65 18.42
N GLY A 8 38.56 2.83 19.14
CA GLY A 8 38.46 1.40 18.89
C GLY A 8 37.88 1.08 17.51
N ALA A 9 36.75 1.73 17.15
CA ALA A 9 36.09 1.58 15.86
C ALA A 9 36.96 2.08 14.70
N ALA A 10 37.68 3.18 14.89
CA ALA A 10 38.59 3.72 13.87
C ALA A 10 39.78 2.80 13.59
N ALA A 11 40.35 2.18 14.63
CA ALA A 11 41.46 1.23 14.51
C ALA A 11 41.04 -0.10 13.86
N THR A 12 39.83 -0.59 14.16
CA THR A 12 39.29 -1.79 13.49
C THR A 12 38.92 -1.53 12.04
N ALA A 13 38.39 -0.35 11.72
CA ALA A 13 38.12 0.05 10.35
C ALA A 13 39.40 0.14 9.51
N THR A 14 40.47 0.75 10.02
CA THR A 14 41.74 0.85 9.29
C THR A 14 42.42 -0.51 9.11
N ALA A 15 42.46 -1.35 10.16
CA ALA A 15 42.99 -2.71 10.05
C ALA A 15 42.17 -3.58 9.07
N GLY A 16 40.83 -3.45 9.10
CA GLY A 16 39.94 -4.13 8.17
C GLY A 16 40.18 -3.72 6.71
N THR A 17 40.36 -2.42 6.44
CA THR A 17 40.64 -1.95 5.07
C THR A 17 42.00 -2.37 4.53
N LEU A 18 43.02 -2.52 5.38
CA LEU A 18 44.37 -2.91 4.97
C LEU A 18 44.49 -4.41 4.66
N LEU A 19 43.71 -5.25 5.36
CA LEU A 19 43.72 -6.71 5.16
C LEU A 19 42.81 -7.18 4.00
N LEU A 20 41.81 -6.37 3.61
CA LEU A 20 40.78 -6.77 2.63
C LEU A 20 40.96 -6.17 1.23
N GLY A 21 41.91 -5.25 1.03
CA GLY A 21 42.24 -4.70 -0.30
C GLY A 21 41.10 -3.95 -1.00
N ALA A 22 41.34 -3.54 -2.25
CA ALA A 22 40.37 -2.79 -3.06
C ALA A 22 39.10 -3.58 -3.41
N ASP A 23 39.10 -4.90 -3.21
CA ASP A 23 37.93 -5.76 -3.44
C ASP A 23 36.96 -5.84 -2.25
N ALA A 24 37.33 -5.29 -1.08
CA ALA A 24 36.47 -5.22 0.10
C ALA A 24 35.13 -4.52 -0.17
N PHE A 25 35.14 -3.53 -1.07
CA PHE A 25 33.95 -2.76 -1.44
C PHE A 25 32.96 -3.60 -2.27
N SER A 26 33.48 -4.55 -3.06
CA SER A 26 32.67 -5.48 -3.86
C SER A 26 31.98 -6.54 -2.98
N TYR A 27 32.69 -7.05 -1.97
CA TYR A 27 32.10 -7.98 -0.99
C TYR A 27 31.11 -7.29 -0.05
N LEU A 28 31.40 -6.09 0.47
CA LEU A 28 30.46 -5.35 1.33
C LEU A 28 29.19 -4.92 0.58
N ARG A 29 29.30 -4.55 -0.71
CA ARG A 29 28.14 -4.22 -1.54
C ARG A 29 27.26 -5.45 -1.83
N THR A 30 27.88 -6.62 -2.01
CA THR A 30 27.16 -7.88 -2.28
C THR A 30 26.58 -8.48 -0.98
N PHE A 31 27.30 -8.40 0.14
CA PHE A 31 26.79 -8.82 1.46
C PHE A 31 25.70 -7.88 2.00
N GLY A 32 25.82 -6.57 1.80
CA GLY A 32 24.82 -5.59 2.27
C GLY A 32 23.49 -5.70 1.53
N GLY A 33 23.52 -6.07 0.24
CA GLY A 33 22.31 -6.40 -0.53
C GLY A 33 21.67 -7.70 -0.04
N ASN A 34 22.45 -8.77 0.08
CA ASN A 34 21.95 -10.09 0.44
C ASN A 34 21.44 -10.19 1.89
N VAL A 35 22.04 -9.47 2.85
CA VAL A 35 21.58 -9.48 4.25
C VAL A 35 20.24 -8.77 4.41
N ARG A 36 20.01 -7.67 3.68
CA ARG A 36 18.72 -6.95 3.73
C ARG A 36 17.60 -7.73 3.03
N GLU A 37 17.94 -8.40 1.92
CA GLU A 37 17.00 -9.26 1.18
C GLU A 37 16.68 -10.55 1.96
N ALA A 38 17.69 -11.19 2.57
CA ALA A 38 17.52 -12.42 3.37
C ALA A 38 16.72 -12.20 4.65
N VAL A 39 16.92 -11.06 5.34
CA VAL A 39 16.12 -10.71 6.53
C VAL A 39 14.67 -10.38 6.16
N LYS A 40 14.43 -9.82 4.96
CA LYS A 40 13.07 -9.59 4.46
C LYS A 40 12.36 -10.89 4.06
N SER A 41 13.08 -11.88 3.53
CA SER A 41 12.50 -13.17 3.15
C SER A 41 12.18 -14.08 4.33
N GLU A 42 12.68 -13.77 5.53
CA GLU A 42 12.52 -14.59 6.73
C GLU A 42 11.61 -13.95 7.80
N ILE A 43 10.92 -12.86 7.45
CA ILE A 43 9.87 -12.30 8.31
C ILE A 43 8.67 -13.24 8.24
N SER A 44 8.27 -13.78 9.38
CA SER A 44 7.11 -14.66 9.46
C SER A 44 5.82 -13.90 9.12
N VAL A 45 4.89 -14.57 8.44
CA VAL A 45 3.61 -13.96 8.02
C VAL A 45 2.81 -13.46 9.23
N GLU A 46 2.98 -14.10 10.39
CA GLU A 46 2.41 -13.69 11.67
C GLU A 46 2.92 -12.31 12.11
N PHE A 47 4.22 -12.05 11.99
CA PHE A 47 4.80 -10.76 12.34
C PHE A 47 4.27 -9.64 11.42
N GLU A 48 4.15 -9.91 10.12
CA GLU A 48 3.57 -8.94 9.19
C GLU A 48 2.11 -8.64 9.52
N LEU A 49 1.34 -9.66 9.93
CA LEU A 49 -0.05 -9.51 10.33
C LEU A 49 -0.21 -8.68 11.62
N ASP A 50 0.64 -8.94 12.62
CA ASP A 50 0.70 -8.13 13.86
C ASP A 50 1.11 -6.69 13.55
N ARG A 51 2.07 -6.48 12.64
CA ARG A 51 2.44 -5.15 12.18
C ARG A 51 1.26 -4.43 11.51
N ILE A 52 0.54 -5.10 10.60
CA ILE A 52 -0.63 -4.52 9.93
C ILE A 52 -1.70 -4.15 10.96
N ARG A 53 -1.96 -5.02 11.94
CA ARG A 53 -2.89 -4.74 13.04
C ARG A 53 -2.50 -3.47 13.81
N ASN A 54 -1.24 -3.36 14.19
CA ASN A 54 -0.71 -2.18 14.87
C ASN A 54 -0.88 -0.91 14.03
N GLU A 55 -0.62 -0.98 12.72
CA GLU A 55 -0.84 0.16 11.81
C GLU A 55 -2.32 0.56 11.75
N VAL A 56 -3.25 -0.41 11.68
CA VAL A 56 -4.70 -0.14 11.70
C VAL A 56 -5.15 0.52 13.00
N ASP A 57 -4.58 0.13 14.14
CA ASP A 57 -4.85 0.76 15.43
C ASP A 57 -4.26 2.17 15.53
N ASN A 58 -3.10 2.38 14.92
CA ASN A 58 -2.43 3.69 14.82
C ASN A 58 -3.16 4.70 13.91
N LEU A 59 -4.19 4.28 13.16
CA LEU A 59 -5.06 5.22 12.43
C LEU A 59 -5.99 6.01 13.36
N MET A 60 -6.31 5.50 14.56
CA MET A 60 -7.27 6.15 15.48
C MET A 60 -6.84 7.53 15.96
N PRO A 61 -5.59 7.78 16.37
CA PRO A 61 -5.10 9.12 16.67
C PRO A 61 -5.30 10.12 15.54
N GLU A 62 -5.08 9.72 14.28
CA GLU A 62 -5.27 10.59 13.11
C GLU A 62 -6.74 10.90 12.87
N ILE A 63 -7.61 9.89 12.95
CA ILE A 63 -9.06 10.07 12.87
C ILE A 63 -9.56 11.00 13.98
N ARG A 64 -9.03 10.88 15.21
CA ARG A 64 -9.38 11.78 16.31
C ARG A 64 -8.97 13.23 16.04
N LYS A 65 -7.80 13.47 15.45
CA LYS A 65 -7.40 14.83 15.03
C LYS A 65 -8.39 15.42 14.02
N HIS A 66 -8.80 14.63 13.02
CA HIS A 66 -9.81 15.08 12.05
C HIS A 66 -11.17 15.34 12.70
N MET A 67 -11.57 14.52 13.67
CA MET A 67 -12.80 14.74 14.44
C MET A 67 -12.76 16.06 15.21
N THR A 68 -11.63 16.41 15.83
CA THR A 68 -11.45 17.71 16.50
C THR A 68 -11.63 18.87 15.52
N ILE A 69 -11.01 18.80 14.33
CA ILE A 69 -11.13 19.85 13.30
C ILE A 69 -12.60 20.00 12.86
N VAL A 70 -13.32 18.90 12.65
CA VAL A 70 -14.75 18.93 12.29
C VAL A 70 -15.60 19.52 13.42
N ALA A 71 -15.25 19.24 14.67
CA ALA A 71 -15.94 19.79 15.83
C ALA A 71 -15.71 21.31 15.95
N GLU A 72 -14.49 21.78 15.78
CA GLU A 72 -14.14 23.21 15.73
C GLU A 72 -14.92 23.92 14.61
N GLN A 73 -14.89 23.39 13.40
CA GLN A 73 -15.66 23.93 12.27
C GLN A 73 -17.18 23.97 12.53
N SER A 74 -17.71 23.00 13.27
CA SER A 74 -19.13 22.98 13.65
C SER A 74 -19.47 24.10 14.64
N VAL A 75 -18.56 24.42 15.56
CA VAL A 75 -18.71 25.56 16.47
C VAL A 75 -18.59 26.87 15.71
N ASP A 76 -17.58 27.01 14.85
CA ASP A 76 -17.37 28.22 14.03
C ASP A 76 -18.61 28.55 13.17
N VAL A 77 -19.22 27.53 12.54
CA VAL A 77 -20.45 27.69 11.77
C VAL A 77 -21.63 28.15 12.64
N LYS A 78 -21.73 27.66 13.88
CA LYS A 78 -22.80 28.07 14.82
C LYS A 78 -22.58 29.49 15.32
N ASP A 79 -21.34 29.86 15.60
CA ASP A 79 -21.00 31.21 16.04
C ASP A 79 -21.27 32.22 14.92
N LEU A 80 -20.87 31.91 13.68
CA LEU A 80 -21.16 32.76 12.52
C LEU A 80 -22.68 32.90 12.25
N ASP A 81 -23.45 31.82 12.42
CA ASP A 81 -24.90 31.85 12.30
C ASP A 81 -25.56 32.75 13.37
N ARG A 82 -25.08 32.69 14.62
CA ARG A 82 -25.53 33.59 15.69
C ARG A 82 -25.18 35.04 15.39
N GLU A 83 -23.95 35.32 14.98
CA GLU A 83 -23.52 36.68 14.60
C GLU A 83 -24.35 37.25 13.45
N LEU A 84 -24.69 36.43 12.45
CA LEU A 84 -25.57 36.82 11.36
C LEU A 84 -26.97 37.14 11.85
N ALA A 85 -27.56 36.32 12.72
CA ALA A 85 -28.88 36.59 13.29
C ALA A 85 -28.91 37.90 14.10
N GLU A 86 -27.83 38.19 14.84
CA GLU A 86 -27.69 39.46 15.57
C GLU A 86 -27.56 40.66 14.61
N LYS A 87 -26.76 40.54 13.55
CA LYS A 87 -26.63 41.55 12.49
C LYS A 87 -27.98 41.78 11.79
N GLU A 88 -28.71 40.74 11.44
CA GLU A 88 -30.04 40.82 10.83
C GLU A 88 -31.02 41.57 11.74
N ALA A 89 -31.08 41.22 13.03
CA ALA A 89 -31.92 41.90 13.99
C ALA A 89 -31.55 43.39 14.15
N SER A 90 -30.25 43.72 14.08
CA SER A 90 -29.79 45.11 14.11
C SER A 90 -30.19 45.89 12.85
N LEU A 91 -30.14 45.26 11.67
CA LEU A 91 -30.57 45.86 10.40
C LEU A 91 -32.07 46.13 10.40
N VAL A 92 -32.88 45.22 10.94
CA VAL A 92 -34.34 45.44 11.06
C VAL A 92 -34.62 46.71 11.88
N LYS A 93 -33.96 46.88 13.03
CA LYS A 93 -34.11 48.10 13.86
C LYS A 93 -33.65 49.37 13.13
N GLN A 94 -32.54 49.30 12.39
CA GLN A 94 -32.07 50.42 11.58
C GLN A 94 -33.07 50.78 10.48
N LYS A 95 -33.64 49.78 9.81
CA LYS A 95 -34.67 49.94 8.78
C LYS A 95 -35.92 50.61 9.35
N GLU A 96 -36.40 50.16 10.50
CA GLU A 96 -37.55 50.77 11.19
C GLU A 96 -37.29 52.24 11.52
N ALA A 97 -36.10 52.57 12.04
CA ALA A 97 -35.71 53.95 12.33
C ALA A 97 -35.64 54.84 11.08
N ILE A 98 -35.10 54.31 9.97
CA ILE A 98 -35.04 55.01 8.67
C ILE A 98 -36.45 55.26 8.13
N LEU A 99 -37.35 54.28 8.21
CA LEU A 99 -38.74 54.41 7.76
C LEU A 99 -39.53 55.41 8.60
N ALA A 100 -39.30 55.45 9.92
CA ALA A 100 -39.91 56.43 10.80
C ALA A 100 -39.47 57.86 10.43
N LEU A 101 -38.17 58.11 10.29
CA LEU A 101 -37.63 59.41 9.88
C LEU A 101 -38.14 59.85 8.50
N ARG A 102 -38.22 58.91 7.56
CA ARG A 102 -38.82 59.17 6.23
C ARG A 102 -40.28 59.59 6.35
N SER A 103 -41.08 58.86 7.14
CA SER A 103 -42.49 59.17 7.36
C SER A 103 -42.67 60.54 8.02
N ASP A 104 -41.76 60.94 8.91
CA ASP A 104 -41.79 62.27 9.53
C ASP A 104 -41.52 63.37 8.50
N LEU A 105 -40.54 63.19 7.61
CA LEU A 105 -40.25 64.13 6.51
C LEU A 105 -41.42 64.27 5.52
N ASP A 106 -42.17 63.20 5.28
CA ASP A 106 -43.37 63.22 4.42
C ASP A 106 -44.49 64.13 4.99
N THR A 107 -44.49 64.45 6.29
CA THR A 107 -45.47 65.36 6.90
C THR A 107 -45.29 66.83 6.51
N GLY A 108 -44.18 67.19 5.86
CA GLY A 108 -43.93 68.53 5.32
C GLY A 108 -43.59 69.61 6.35
N LYS A 109 -43.25 69.24 7.59
CA LYS A 109 -42.80 70.18 8.63
C LYS A 109 -41.38 70.68 8.35
N GLU A 110 -41.10 71.94 8.71
CA GLU A 110 -39.78 72.57 8.55
C GLU A 110 -38.83 72.27 9.72
N SER A 111 -39.37 71.89 10.89
CA SER A 111 -38.60 71.55 12.08
C SER A 111 -39.11 70.29 12.77
N PHE A 112 -38.18 69.49 13.27
CA PHE A 112 -38.43 68.20 13.92
C PHE A 112 -37.73 68.15 15.27
N THR A 113 -38.44 67.73 16.32
CA THR A 113 -37.87 67.65 17.68
C THR A 113 -37.65 66.20 18.08
N TYR A 114 -36.39 65.81 18.28
CA TYR A 114 -36.01 64.48 18.76
C TYR A 114 -35.26 64.61 20.09
N ARG A 115 -35.68 63.88 21.13
CA ARG A 115 -35.04 63.86 22.46
C ARG A 115 -34.69 65.27 23.00
N ALA A 116 -35.63 66.21 22.90
CA ALA A 116 -35.52 67.61 23.33
C ALA A 116 -34.55 68.50 22.53
N VAL A 117 -34.05 68.05 21.38
CA VAL A 117 -33.28 68.86 20.42
C VAL A 117 -34.09 69.04 19.15
N SER A 118 -34.16 70.27 18.64
CA SER A 118 -34.83 70.59 17.39
C SER A 118 -33.83 70.60 16.24
N TYR A 119 -34.20 69.96 15.15
CA TYR A 119 -33.44 69.87 13.91
C TYR A 119 -34.24 70.49 12.77
N SER A 120 -33.56 71.12 11.84
CA SER A 120 -34.13 71.58 10.57
C SER A 120 -34.37 70.41 9.63
N ARG A 121 -35.28 70.60 8.67
CA ARG A 121 -35.55 69.60 7.62
C ARG A 121 -34.29 69.13 6.88
N SER A 122 -33.40 70.06 6.50
CA SER A 122 -32.17 69.73 5.77
C SER A 122 -31.18 68.90 6.59
N GLU A 123 -31.09 69.14 7.90
CA GLU A 123 -30.28 68.32 8.81
C GLU A 123 -30.80 66.89 8.90
N VAL A 124 -32.13 66.73 8.99
CA VAL A 124 -32.78 65.39 9.02
C VAL A 124 -32.61 64.66 7.69
N GLU A 125 -32.74 65.36 6.55
CA GLU A 125 -32.50 64.79 5.22
C GLU A 125 -31.05 64.31 5.05
N SER A 126 -30.07 65.10 5.55
CA SER A 126 -28.65 64.72 5.53
C SER A 126 -28.37 63.49 6.40
N ASP A 127 -28.89 63.46 7.64
CA ASP A 127 -28.76 62.31 8.54
C ASP A 127 -29.42 61.06 7.93
N LEU A 128 -30.62 61.21 7.35
CA LEU A 128 -31.32 60.11 6.69
C LEU A 128 -30.51 59.54 5.52
N ALA A 129 -29.89 60.39 4.69
CA ALA A 129 -29.03 59.98 3.59
C ALA A 129 -27.81 59.19 4.09
N GLN A 130 -27.16 59.64 5.16
CA GLN A 130 -26.02 58.94 5.77
C GLN A 130 -26.42 57.60 6.39
N ARG A 131 -27.58 57.54 7.08
CA ARG A 131 -28.10 56.28 7.63
C ARG A 131 -28.48 55.29 6.55
N PHE A 132 -29.12 55.76 5.48
CA PHE A 132 -29.51 54.90 4.37
C PHE A 132 -28.30 54.32 3.64
N SER A 133 -27.25 55.12 3.38
CA SER A 133 -26.02 54.61 2.76
C SER A 133 -25.30 53.58 3.64
N SER A 134 -25.27 53.82 4.96
CA SER A 134 -24.73 52.89 5.95
C SER A 134 -25.55 51.58 6.01
N TYR A 135 -26.89 51.69 5.97
CA TYR A 135 -27.79 50.53 5.92
C TYR A 135 -27.57 49.68 4.67
N CYS A 136 -27.48 50.30 3.48
CA CYS A 136 -27.23 49.58 2.23
C CYS A 136 -25.90 48.83 2.28
N THR A 137 -24.84 49.48 2.80
CA THR A 137 -23.52 48.85 2.96
C THR A 137 -23.58 47.66 3.91
N ALA A 138 -24.26 47.82 5.06
CA ALA A 138 -24.41 46.76 6.04
C ALA A 138 -25.30 45.61 5.54
N GLU A 139 -26.34 45.89 4.76
CA GLU A 139 -27.18 44.88 4.09
C GLU A 139 -26.36 44.07 3.08
N ASP A 140 -25.51 44.73 2.30
CA ASP A 140 -24.63 44.03 1.36
C ASP A 140 -23.58 43.19 2.08
N CYS A 141 -22.97 43.68 3.16
CA CYS A 141 -22.10 42.89 4.02
C CYS A 141 -22.82 41.65 4.56
N LEU A 142 -24.06 41.78 5.02
CA LEU A 142 -24.86 40.67 5.55
C LEU A 142 -25.12 39.59 4.47
N LYS A 143 -25.44 40.01 3.24
CA LYS A 143 -25.59 39.08 2.11
C LYS A 143 -24.30 38.30 1.85
N ARG A 144 -23.14 38.97 1.91
CA ARG A 144 -21.83 38.30 1.72
C ARG A 144 -21.52 37.34 2.86
N ASP A 145 -21.76 37.75 4.10
CA ASP A 145 -21.59 36.91 5.29
C ASP A 145 -22.47 35.64 5.19
N GLY A 146 -23.70 35.78 4.70
CA GLY A 146 -24.59 34.63 4.44
C GLY A 146 -24.06 33.66 3.37
N GLN A 147 -23.40 34.18 2.31
CA GLN A 147 -22.72 33.34 1.31
C GLN A 147 -21.54 32.59 1.93
N ILE A 148 -20.75 33.26 2.78
CA ILE A 148 -19.63 32.66 3.51
C ILE A 148 -20.13 31.54 4.43
N LEU A 149 -21.20 31.79 5.20
CA LEU A 149 -21.81 30.78 6.07
C LEU A 149 -22.28 29.56 5.29
N THR A 150 -22.89 29.77 4.12
CA THR A 150 -23.32 28.67 3.24
C THR A 150 -22.11 27.84 2.77
N ALA A 151 -21.05 28.49 2.31
CA ALA A 151 -19.82 27.81 1.89
C ALA A 151 -19.14 27.06 3.05
N GLN A 152 -19.14 27.62 4.26
CA GLN A 152 -18.62 26.94 5.44
C GLN A 152 -19.45 25.72 5.83
N ARG A 153 -20.79 25.81 5.76
CA ARG A 153 -21.70 24.68 6.00
C ARG A 153 -21.46 23.54 5.01
N ASP A 154 -21.26 23.86 3.73
CA ASP A 154 -20.96 22.86 2.71
C ASP A 154 -19.60 22.21 2.93
N THR A 155 -18.60 23.01 3.32
CA THR A 155 -17.26 22.52 3.70
C THR A 155 -17.33 21.59 4.92
N LEU A 156 -18.08 21.96 5.96
CA LEU A 156 -18.30 21.14 7.15
C LEU A 156 -18.96 19.80 6.77
N ARG A 157 -20.00 19.83 5.93
CA ARG A 157 -20.68 18.62 5.45
C ARG A 157 -19.73 17.71 4.66
N ALA A 158 -18.88 18.29 3.81
CA ALA A 158 -17.88 17.53 3.05
C ALA A 158 -16.84 16.88 3.98
N ASN A 159 -16.39 17.60 5.01
CA ASN A 159 -15.43 17.09 5.99
C ASN A 159 -16.03 16.00 6.88
N GLN A 160 -17.28 16.15 7.31
CA GLN A 160 -18.04 15.11 8.02
C GLN A 160 -18.12 13.83 7.18
N LYS A 161 -18.52 13.94 5.91
CA LYS A 161 -18.58 12.79 4.99
C LYS A 161 -17.21 12.12 4.81
N LYS A 162 -16.13 12.90 4.77
CA LYS A 162 -14.76 12.37 4.69
C LYS A 162 -14.39 11.61 5.98
N LEU A 163 -14.74 12.15 7.15
CA LEU A 163 -14.54 11.48 8.44
C LEU A 163 -15.30 10.15 8.52
N ASP A 164 -16.57 10.13 8.11
CA ASP A 164 -17.38 8.90 8.07
C ASP A 164 -16.76 7.86 7.12
N THR A 165 -16.27 8.31 5.96
CA THR A 165 -15.57 7.45 5.01
C THR A 165 -14.29 6.87 5.62
N MET A 166 -13.52 7.65 6.37
CA MET A 166 -12.31 7.16 7.06
C MET A 166 -12.65 6.14 8.14
N LEU A 167 -13.72 6.36 8.91
CA LEU A 167 -14.20 5.41 9.92
C LEU A 167 -14.65 4.08 9.29
N SER A 168 -15.44 4.14 8.21
CA SER A 168 -15.86 2.96 7.46
C SER A 168 -14.65 2.20 6.91
N ARG A 169 -13.70 2.89 6.27
CA ARG A 169 -12.48 2.25 5.75
C ARG A 169 -11.66 1.59 6.84
N LYS A 170 -11.59 2.19 8.03
CA LYS A 170 -10.92 1.56 9.17
C LYS A 170 -11.62 0.27 9.57
N GLN A 171 -12.95 0.27 9.67
CA GLN A 171 -13.74 -0.94 9.97
C GLN A 171 -13.50 -2.03 8.92
N ASP A 172 -13.47 -1.67 7.64
CA ASP A 172 -13.16 -2.60 6.54
C ASP A 172 -11.76 -3.21 6.69
N LEU A 173 -10.76 -2.40 7.07
CA LEU A 173 -9.40 -2.89 7.32
C LEU A 173 -9.36 -3.86 8.51
N VAL A 174 -10.08 -3.59 9.59
CA VAL A 174 -10.18 -4.50 10.74
C VAL A 174 -10.77 -5.86 10.33
N VAL A 175 -11.84 -5.86 9.53
CA VAL A 175 -12.44 -7.11 9.02
C VAL A 175 -11.46 -7.87 8.12
N LYS A 176 -10.72 -7.17 7.25
CA LYS A 176 -9.70 -7.79 6.38
C LYS A 176 -8.56 -8.41 7.19
N VAL A 177 -8.09 -7.75 8.25
CA VAL A 177 -7.09 -8.30 9.15
C VAL A 177 -7.61 -9.58 9.81
N ALA A 178 -8.84 -9.58 10.33
CA ALA A 178 -9.45 -10.78 10.89
C ALA A 178 -9.59 -11.93 9.87
N GLN A 179 -9.89 -11.62 8.61
CA GLN A 179 -9.92 -12.61 7.53
C GLN A 179 -8.52 -13.19 7.24
N LEU A 180 -7.49 -12.36 7.24
CA LEU A 180 -6.10 -12.81 7.07
C LEU A 180 -5.64 -13.68 8.24
N GLU A 181 -6.01 -13.33 9.48
CA GLU A 181 -5.75 -14.14 10.68
C GLU A 181 -6.41 -15.52 10.58
N ALA A 182 -7.66 -15.58 10.12
CA ALA A 182 -8.35 -16.84 9.91
C ALA A 182 -7.67 -17.70 8.82
N ARG A 183 -7.26 -17.07 7.71
CA ARG A 183 -6.56 -17.75 6.61
C ARG A 183 -5.21 -18.30 7.06
N LEU A 184 -4.44 -17.52 7.81
CA LEU A 184 -3.16 -17.95 8.37
C LEU A 184 -3.33 -19.17 9.28
N LYS A 185 -4.32 -19.16 10.18
CA LYS A 185 -4.64 -20.34 11.02
C LYS A 185 -5.01 -21.58 10.20
N THR A 186 -5.78 -21.42 9.11
CA THR A 186 -6.11 -22.56 8.24
C THR A 186 -4.90 -23.13 7.52
N VAL A 187 -3.96 -22.29 7.07
CA VAL A 187 -2.72 -22.73 6.43
C VAL A 187 -1.83 -23.44 7.44
N GLN A 188 -1.63 -22.87 8.63
CA GLN A 188 -0.86 -23.52 9.71
C GLN A 188 -1.45 -24.88 10.12
N ALA A 189 -2.78 -24.99 10.19
CA ALA A 189 -3.44 -26.26 10.47
C ALA A 189 -3.18 -27.29 9.36
N ALA A 190 -3.25 -26.88 8.09
CA ALA A 190 -2.95 -27.74 6.95
C ALA A 190 -1.47 -28.14 6.89
N GLU A 191 -0.54 -27.23 7.18
CA GLU A 191 0.90 -27.51 7.29
C GLU A 191 1.20 -28.48 8.43
N THR A 192 0.52 -28.35 9.57
CA THR A 192 0.64 -29.30 10.68
C THR A 192 0.16 -30.69 10.28
N ILE A 193 -0.90 -30.78 9.48
CA ILE A 193 -1.40 -32.07 8.96
C ILE A 193 -0.42 -32.65 7.93
N ASN A 194 0.12 -31.83 7.02
CA ASN A 194 0.98 -32.26 5.92
C ASN A 194 2.43 -32.56 6.35
N SER A 195 2.95 -31.87 7.36
CA SER A 195 4.27 -32.12 7.96
C SER A 195 4.35 -33.45 8.71
N ILE A 196 3.23 -34.16 8.88
CA ILE A 196 3.15 -35.48 9.50
C ILE A 196 3.28 -36.62 8.45
N GLU A 197 3.28 -36.36 7.13
CA GLU A 197 3.16 -37.43 6.12
C GLU A 197 4.29 -37.60 5.08
N ILE A 198 5.49 -36.99 5.20
CA ILE A 198 6.61 -37.32 4.29
C ILE A 198 7.93 -37.53 5.05
N ASP A 199 8.31 -38.80 5.20
CA ASP A 199 9.59 -39.22 5.75
C ASP A 199 10.61 -39.50 4.61
N ASP A 200 11.18 -38.43 4.06
CA ASP A 200 12.21 -38.48 3.00
C ASP A 200 13.50 -39.20 3.44
N THR A 201 13.68 -39.45 4.74
CA THR A 201 14.85 -40.18 5.25
C THR A 201 14.84 -41.65 4.80
N SER A 202 13.65 -42.22 4.63
CA SER A 202 13.47 -43.59 4.13
C SER A 202 13.85 -43.69 2.65
N LEU A 203 13.49 -42.68 1.83
CA LEU A 203 13.79 -42.67 0.40
C LEU A 203 15.30 -42.49 0.14
N ALA A 204 15.94 -41.54 0.83
CA ALA A 204 17.39 -41.32 0.73
C ALA A 204 18.21 -42.52 1.24
N HIS A 205 17.72 -43.25 2.24
CA HIS A 205 18.36 -44.47 2.71
C HIS A 205 18.27 -45.62 1.69
N VAL A 206 17.11 -45.76 1.03
CA VAL A 206 16.91 -46.75 -0.04
C VAL A 206 17.75 -46.43 -1.27
N GLU A 207 17.83 -45.16 -1.70
CA GLU A 207 18.72 -44.76 -2.80
C GLU A 207 20.19 -45.07 -2.51
N LYS A 208 20.63 -44.85 -1.27
CA LYS A 208 21.99 -45.18 -0.83
C LYS A 208 22.24 -46.70 -0.87
N MET A 209 21.30 -47.52 -0.40
CA MET A 209 21.41 -48.99 -0.47
C MET A 209 21.48 -49.51 -1.91
N ILE A 210 20.68 -48.95 -2.83
CA ILE A 210 20.72 -49.34 -4.25
C ILE A 210 22.09 -49.04 -4.86
N LYS A 211 22.65 -47.86 -4.59
CA LYS A 211 23.98 -47.48 -5.07
C LYS A 211 25.08 -48.40 -4.56
N GLU A 212 24.97 -48.85 -3.32
CA GLU A 212 25.94 -49.75 -2.67
C GLU A 212 25.84 -51.19 -3.22
N MET A 213 24.64 -51.66 -3.54
CA MET A 213 24.40 -52.97 -4.18
C MET A 213 24.95 -53.01 -5.62
N ASN A 214 24.68 -51.98 -6.43
CA ASN A 214 25.22 -51.90 -7.79
C ASN A 214 26.75 -51.96 -7.79
N ARG A 215 27.40 -51.21 -6.89
CA ARG A 215 28.85 -51.26 -6.71
C ARG A 215 29.35 -52.66 -6.34
N SER A 216 28.61 -53.41 -5.52
CA SER A 216 28.98 -54.79 -5.17
C SER A 216 28.83 -55.77 -6.34
N LEU A 217 27.88 -55.55 -7.25
CA LEU A 217 27.71 -56.36 -8.45
C LEU A 217 28.82 -56.08 -9.46
N ASP A 218 29.15 -54.81 -9.70
CA ASP A 218 30.24 -54.40 -10.59
C ASP A 218 31.58 -55.00 -10.15
N VAL A 219 31.85 -55.03 -8.84
CA VAL A 219 33.07 -55.65 -8.30
C VAL A 219 33.08 -57.16 -8.50
N ARG A 220 31.93 -57.85 -8.35
CA ARG A 220 31.88 -59.30 -8.61
C ARG A 220 32.03 -59.62 -10.09
N GLU A 221 31.43 -58.82 -10.97
CA GLU A 221 31.61 -58.96 -12.42
C GLU A 221 33.07 -58.74 -12.79
N SER A 222 33.71 -57.69 -12.26
CA SER A 222 35.15 -57.44 -12.40
C SER A 222 36.00 -58.61 -11.89
N VAL A 223 35.65 -59.21 -10.75
CA VAL A 223 36.37 -60.37 -10.21
C VAL A 223 36.16 -61.60 -11.10
N LEU A 224 34.96 -61.86 -11.61
CA LEU A 224 34.70 -62.96 -12.54
C LEU A 224 35.40 -62.77 -13.88
N GLU A 225 35.47 -61.53 -14.39
CA GLU A 225 36.21 -61.19 -15.60
C GLU A 225 37.73 -61.35 -15.39
N THR A 226 38.23 -60.94 -14.22
CA THR A 226 39.64 -61.10 -13.83
C THR A 226 39.99 -62.57 -13.55
N GLU A 227 39.10 -63.35 -12.93
CA GLU A 227 39.24 -64.80 -12.72
C GLU A 227 39.17 -65.57 -14.04
N GLY A 228 38.28 -65.14 -14.95
CA GLY A 228 38.21 -65.63 -16.33
C GLY A 228 39.51 -65.38 -17.11
N GLN A 229 40.23 -64.30 -16.79
CA GLN A 229 41.51 -63.96 -17.41
C GLN A 229 42.73 -64.65 -16.76
N ILE A 230 42.60 -65.13 -15.52
CA ILE A 230 43.65 -65.89 -14.79
C ILE A 230 43.63 -67.38 -15.16
N LEU A 231 42.49 -67.93 -15.59
CA LEU A 231 42.36 -69.31 -16.06
C LEU A 231 42.56 -69.41 -17.58
N GLY A 232 43.81 -69.27 -18.03
CA GLY A 232 44.15 -69.52 -19.43
C GLY A 232 44.04 -71.01 -19.81
N ARG A 233 43.16 -71.35 -20.78
CA ARG A 233 43.47 -72.06 -22.04
C ARG A 233 42.23 -72.32 -22.93
N ILE A 234 42.53 -72.44 -24.22
CA ILE A 234 41.71 -72.35 -25.46
C ILE A 234 40.97 -73.67 -25.81
N PRO A 235 39.83 -73.64 -26.52
CA PRO A 235 39.69 -74.26 -27.87
C PRO A 235 38.89 -73.34 -28.85
N VAL A 236 39.36 -72.94 -30.05
CA VAL A 236 39.66 -73.61 -31.35
C VAL A 236 38.46 -74.24 -32.06
N GLU A 237 38.01 -73.53 -33.11
CA GLU A 237 37.18 -73.88 -34.29
C GLU A 237 35.68 -74.17 -34.01
N GLU A 238 34.68 -73.74 -34.79
CA GLU A 238 34.62 -73.38 -36.20
C GLU A 238 33.32 -72.58 -36.51
N SER A 239 33.42 -71.65 -37.47
CA SER A 239 32.41 -71.15 -38.43
C SER A 239 30.97 -70.77 -37.98
N ALA A 240 30.64 -69.47 -38.12
CA ALA A 240 29.75 -68.99 -39.19
C ALA A 240 29.44 -67.49 -39.03
N ALA A 241 29.79 -66.71 -40.06
CA ALA A 241 29.25 -65.37 -40.32
C ALA A 241 27.76 -65.50 -40.78
N PRO A 242 26.92 -64.44 -40.85
CA PRO A 242 27.29 -63.19 -41.51
C PRO A 242 26.82 -61.89 -40.85
N ALA A 243 27.46 -60.83 -41.33
CA ALA A 243 27.11 -59.43 -41.19
C ALA A 243 25.69 -59.12 -41.71
N LYS A 244 24.96 -58.33 -40.92
CA LYS A 244 23.91 -57.39 -41.30
C LYS A 244 24.24 -56.12 -40.50
N GLY A 245 24.22 -54.90 -41.00
CA GLY A 245 23.63 -54.33 -42.19
C GLY A 245 23.31 -52.90 -41.78
N ASP A 246 24.02 -51.94 -42.37
CA ASP A 246 23.73 -50.50 -42.45
C ASP A 246 23.24 -49.76 -41.17
N VAL A 247 24.21 -49.36 -40.34
CA VAL A 247 24.04 -48.52 -39.14
C VAL A 247 23.68 -47.06 -39.49
N VAL A 248 23.71 -46.68 -40.77
CA VAL A 248 23.50 -45.28 -41.19
C VAL A 248 22.01 -44.98 -41.41
N GLY A 249 21.19 -45.96 -41.79
CA GLY A 249 19.74 -45.78 -41.97
C GLY A 249 18.90 -45.73 -40.68
N GLU A 250 19.38 -46.32 -39.57
CA GLU A 250 18.68 -46.29 -38.27
C GLU A 250 18.87 -44.96 -37.51
N ILE A 251 19.92 -44.20 -37.83
CA ILE A 251 20.22 -42.91 -37.22
C ILE A 251 19.26 -41.82 -37.75
N ASP A 252 18.91 -41.85 -39.03
CA ASP A 252 18.00 -40.87 -39.64
C ASP A 252 16.53 -41.04 -39.22
N ALA A 253 16.13 -42.24 -38.77
CA ALA A 253 14.81 -42.49 -38.20
C ALA A 253 14.67 -42.00 -36.74
N HIS A 254 15.78 -41.91 -36.00
CA HIS A 254 15.80 -41.50 -34.59
C HIS A 254 15.81 -39.95 -34.41
N PHE A 255 16.14 -39.19 -35.45
CA PHE A 255 16.20 -37.72 -35.43
C PHE A 255 15.02 -37.01 -36.14
N GLY A 256 14.00 -37.75 -36.58
CA GLY A 256 12.68 -37.17 -36.89
C GLY A 256 12.66 -36.13 -38.01
N LEU A 257 13.32 -36.39 -39.15
CA LEU A 257 13.18 -35.59 -40.35
C LEU A 257 12.22 -36.28 -41.33
N LYS A 258 10.92 -36.04 -41.15
CA LYS A 258 9.94 -36.37 -42.19
C LYS A 258 10.07 -35.41 -43.36
N ALA A 259 10.09 -36.03 -44.55
CA ALA A 259 9.95 -35.41 -45.86
C ALA A 259 8.84 -34.35 -45.87
N THR A 260 9.21 -33.14 -46.30
CA THR A 260 8.26 -32.13 -46.77
C THR A 260 7.70 -32.60 -48.11
N GLU A 261 6.42 -32.98 -48.06
CA GLU A 261 5.52 -33.14 -49.19
C GLU A 261 5.33 -31.78 -49.89
N ALA A 262 5.56 -31.74 -51.21
CA ALA A 262 5.10 -30.67 -52.08
C ALA A 262 4.72 -31.21 -53.47
N ALA A 263 3.40 -31.19 -53.70
CA ALA A 263 2.70 -30.97 -54.96
C ALA A 263 2.35 -32.16 -55.91
N ALA A 264 1.03 -32.26 -56.15
CA ALA A 264 0.32 -32.68 -57.37
C ALA A 264 0.37 -34.19 -57.73
N ASP A 265 -0.71 -34.93 -57.97
CA ASP A 265 -1.97 -34.56 -58.62
C ASP A 265 -3.15 -35.49 -58.25
N THR A 266 -4.31 -34.88 -58.36
CA THR A 266 -5.70 -35.33 -58.44
C THR A 266 -6.01 -36.71 -59.08
N ASN A 267 -6.96 -37.40 -58.42
CA ASN A 267 -8.19 -38.01 -59.00
C ASN A 267 -8.10 -39.36 -59.75
N ALA A 268 -8.77 -40.40 -59.22
CA ALA A 268 -9.86 -41.14 -59.91
C ALA A 268 -10.19 -42.51 -59.26
N ILE A 269 -11.46 -42.60 -58.80
CA ILE A 269 -12.35 -43.78 -58.64
C ILE A 269 -12.07 -44.72 -57.47
#